data_AF-K2MJZ1-F1
#
_entry.id   AF-K2MJZ1-F1
#
_cell.length_a   1.000
_cell.length_b   1.000
_cell.length_c   1.000
_cell.angle_alpha   90.00
_cell.angle_beta   90.00
_cell.angle_gamma   90.00
#
_symmetry.space_group_name_H-M   'P 1'
#
loop_
_entity.id
_entity.type
_entity.pdbx_description
1 polymer ?
#
loop_
_entity_poly.entity_id
_entity_poly.type
_entity_poly.pdbx_seq_one_letter_code
_entity_poly.pdbx_strand_id
1 'polypeptide(L)'
;SRRVFTSAVLLLLFVVMMCCGGGAAEVAEPAPAKEPSPRSPFDWRDKTGDEKVSSLRVPSLVEVDGGVFAVAEAQWKKGEIGFTGIASELLTLSDEKPKDLDLSKVKVQLLDECRVEGEKCTYEKTGESATQSNTKVHVSRPTTVVKGSDIYMLAGNYSIGGAAASDAVQWGLLLVKGNVSGTTEKDDKRIYWNDTYGLPWDIFEEHESLTRLIGSGGSGVKMQDGSFLFPVEGTKKENNKTVSLILYWNGNTTWTLPKGMSADGCGDPSVVEWKDKLMMMTACDDGRRRVYESGDKGESWTEALGTLSRVWGNKKDGSGVGSGFITATIDGVDEKRNVMLVTLPVASNKEGGNGKDELRLWLTDNTHIVDIGPVSGNDDAAASSLLYKSAGSETNDKQLIALYEKKNVDENKPSPGMASVRLTEQLKRVKEVLTTWKEVDGRVSNLCPRSSAAVSISTGTANACTDKITDGLVGFLSNTSSDNKWKDEYLGVNATVKGATEGK
;
A
#
# COMPACT_ATOMS: atom_id res chain seq x y z
N SER A 1 0.09 -79.52 -11.81
CA SER A 1 0.15 -78.42 -10.82
C SER A 1 1.11 -77.38 -11.32
N ARG A 2 0.60 -76.33 -11.97
CA ARG A 2 1.39 -75.21 -12.49
C ARG A 2 0.58 -73.95 -12.26
N ARG A 3 1.04 -73.12 -11.31
CA ARG A 3 0.62 -71.73 -11.18
C ARG A 3 1.87 -70.92 -10.87
N VAL A 4 2.25 -70.10 -11.84
CA VAL A 4 2.97 -68.85 -11.63
C VAL A 4 1.88 -67.80 -11.71
N PHE A 5 1.67 -67.02 -10.65
CA PHE A 5 0.78 -65.87 -10.68
C PHE A 5 1.60 -64.62 -10.97
N THR A 6 1.33 -64.04 -12.13
CA THR A 6 1.70 -62.71 -12.59
C THR A 6 0.74 -61.66 -12.02
N SER A 7 1.27 -60.56 -11.47
CA SER A 7 0.49 -59.38 -11.09
C SER A 7 0.20 -58.51 -12.31
N ALA A 8 -1.06 -58.13 -12.48
CA ALA A 8 -1.61 -57.43 -13.63
C ALA A 8 -1.52 -55.90 -13.46
N VAL A 9 -0.93 -55.26 -14.46
CA VAL A 9 -1.03 -53.83 -14.78
C VAL A 9 -2.37 -53.63 -15.50
N LEU A 10 -3.25 -52.77 -14.96
CA LEU A 10 -4.53 -52.45 -15.59
C LEU A 10 -4.40 -51.18 -16.45
N LEU A 11 -4.16 -51.41 -17.74
CA LEU A 11 -4.30 -50.45 -18.85
C LEU A 11 -5.58 -50.82 -19.60
N LEU A 12 -6.66 -50.05 -19.46
CA LEU A 12 -7.91 -50.26 -20.21
C LEU A 12 -8.01 -49.31 -21.40
N LEU A 13 -7.45 -49.82 -22.51
CA LEU A 13 -7.94 -49.87 -23.89
C LEU A 13 -8.98 -48.85 -24.37
N PHE A 14 -8.50 -48.06 -25.33
CA PHE A 14 -9.22 -47.56 -26.50
C PHE A 14 -9.91 -48.69 -27.29
N VAL A 15 -11.17 -48.52 -27.65
CA VAL A 15 -11.78 -49.15 -28.84
C VAL A 15 -12.56 -48.07 -29.60
N VAL A 16 -12.12 -47.82 -30.82
CA VAL A 16 -12.81 -46.98 -31.81
C VAL A 16 -13.74 -47.89 -32.62
N MET A 17 -15.01 -47.53 -32.77
CA MET A 17 -15.79 -47.92 -33.93
C MET A 17 -16.79 -46.82 -34.30
N MET A 18 -16.69 -46.37 -35.55
CA MET A 18 -17.63 -45.51 -36.26
C MET A 18 -19.00 -46.19 -36.41
N CYS A 19 -20.08 -45.42 -36.31
CA CYS A 19 -21.27 -45.57 -37.15
C CYS A 19 -22.14 -44.31 -37.11
N CYS A 20 -22.51 -43.82 -38.29
CA CYS A 20 -23.42 -42.71 -38.55
C CYS A 20 -24.86 -42.99 -38.09
N GLY A 21 -25.62 -41.93 -37.79
CA GLY A 21 -27.08 -41.98 -37.70
C GLY A 21 -27.64 -40.71 -37.07
N GLY A 22 -28.36 -39.91 -37.86
CA GLY A 22 -28.80 -38.56 -37.50
C GLY A 22 -29.95 -38.49 -36.51
N GLY A 23 -30.11 -37.29 -35.94
CA GLY A 23 -31.23 -36.88 -35.10
C GLY A 23 -30.97 -35.47 -34.62
N ALA A 24 -31.68 -34.49 -35.19
CA ALA A 24 -31.63 -33.10 -34.77
C ALA A 24 -32.10 -32.96 -33.32
N ALA A 25 -31.37 -32.20 -32.51
CA ALA A 25 -31.81 -31.72 -31.20
C ALA A 25 -31.33 -30.28 -31.03
N GLU A 26 -32.24 -29.44 -30.55
CA GLU A 26 -32.18 -27.98 -30.46
C GLU A 26 -30.87 -27.44 -29.87
N VAL A 27 -30.40 -26.34 -30.46
CA VAL A 27 -29.40 -25.46 -29.87
C VAL A 27 -29.99 -24.91 -28.58
N ALA A 28 -29.63 -25.49 -27.44
CA ALA A 28 -29.82 -24.85 -26.16
C ALA A 28 -28.94 -23.59 -26.15
N GLU A 29 -29.57 -22.43 -26.02
CA GLU A 29 -28.89 -21.16 -25.79
C GLU A 29 -27.86 -21.32 -24.66
N PRO A 30 -26.66 -20.73 -24.80
CA PRO A 30 -25.73 -20.69 -23.68
C PRO A 30 -26.42 -19.97 -22.52
N ALA A 31 -26.54 -20.66 -21.39
CA ALA A 31 -27.03 -20.07 -20.16
C ALA A 31 -26.30 -18.74 -19.92
N PRO A 32 -27.02 -17.66 -19.56
CA PRO A 32 -26.40 -16.37 -19.35
C PRO A 32 -25.33 -16.53 -18.26
N ALA A 33 -24.13 -15.99 -18.55
CA ALA A 33 -23.09 -15.82 -17.55
C ALA A 33 -23.73 -15.16 -16.33
N LYS A 34 -23.63 -15.80 -15.16
CA LYS A 34 -24.12 -15.22 -13.90
C LYS A 34 -23.60 -13.79 -13.81
N GLU A 35 -24.53 -12.83 -13.76
CA GLU A 35 -24.21 -11.43 -13.55
C GLU A 35 -23.33 -11.27 -12.30
N PRO A 36 -22.37 -10.33 -12.32
CA PRO A 36 -21.47 -10.09 -11.21
C PRO A 36 -22.31 -9.67 -9.99
N SER A 37 -21.74 -9.83 -8.79
CA SER A 37 -22.33 -9.40 -7.51
C SER A 37 -23.25 -8.19 -7.69
N PRO A 38 -24.53 -8.27 -7.26
CA PRO A 38 -25.53 -7.27 -7.62
C PRO A 38 -24.99 -5.87 -7.32
N ARG A 39 -25.16 -4.95 -8.28
CA ARG A 39 -24.77 -3.54 -8.10
C ARG A 39 -25.31 -3.09 -6.76
N SER A 40 -24.43 -2.61 -5.89
CA SER A 40 -24.83 -2.32 -4.52
C SER A 40 -25.93 -1.24 -4.50
N PRO A 41 -26.83 -1.23 -3.51
CA PRO A 41 -27.89 -0.23 -3.35
C PRO A 41 -27.31 1.12 -2.90
N PHE A 42 -26.26 1.59 -3.57
CA PHE A 42 -25.52 2.79 -3.20
C PHE A 42 -25.29 3.66 -4.41
N ASP A 43 -25.41 4.97 -4.22
CA ASP A 43 -25.16 5.97 -5.24
C ASP A 43 -24.18 7.02 -4.75
N TRP A 44 -23.31 7.47 -5.64
CA TRP A 44 -22.32 8.50 -5.34
C TRP A 44 -22.83 9.87 -5.75
N ARG A 45 -22.75 10.84 -4.85
CA ARG A 45 -23.07 12.23 -5.16
C ARG A 45 -22.00 13.19 -4.67
N ASP A 46 -21.93 14.36 -5.29
CA ASP A 46 -21.12 15.45 -4.79
C ASP A 46 -21.69 16.03 -3.49
N LYS A 47 -20.79 16.54 -2.64
CA LYS A 47 -21.18 17.26 -1.42
C LYS A 47 -22.00 18.51 -1.76
N THR A 48 -22.97 18.84 -0.90
CA THR A 48 -23.71 20.12 -0.99
C THR A 48 -23.02 21.23 -0.19
N GLY A 49 -23.50 22.48 -0.34
CA GLY A 49 -22.91 23.64 0.34
C GLY A 49 -22.91 23.56 1.87
N ASP A 50 -23.88 22.84 2.45
CA ASP A 50 -24.01 22.68 3.91
C ASP A 50 -23.07 21.60 4.49
N GLU A 51 -22.41 20.80 3.64
CA GLU A 51 -21.56 19.67 4.03
C GLU A 51 -20.07 20.09 4.08
N LYS A 52 -19.70 20.91 5.10
CA LYS A 52 -18.37 21.53 5.22
C LYS A 52 -17.30 20.62 5.84
N VAL A 53 -16.29 20.25 5.05
CA VAL A 53 -15.18 19.35 5.47
C VAL A 53 -14.47 19.91 6.69
N SER A 54 -14.36 19.09 7.74
CA SER A 54 -13.59 19.44 8.94
C SER A 54 -12.14 18.97 8.85
N SER A 55 -11.90 17.84 8.19
CA SER A 55 -10.57 17.25 8.09
C SER A 55 -10.42 16.19 7.00
N LEU A 56 -9.18 15.95 6.60
CA LEU A 56 -8.76 14.89 5.68
C LEU A 56 -7.85 13.89 6.40
N ARG A 57 -8.06 12.60 6.17
CA ARG A 57 -7.28 11.49 6.74
C ARG A 57 -7.02 10.41 5.69
N VAL A 58 -6.14 9.50 6.04
CA VAL A 58 -5.81 8.28 5.29
C VAL A 58 -5.39 8.60 3.86
N PRO A 59 -4.23 9.27 3.69
CA PRO A 59 -3.77 9.75 2.40
C PRO A 59 -3.49 8.59 1.45
N SER A 60 -3.83 8.78 0.19
CA SER A 60 -3.51 7.87 -0.91
C SER A 60 -3.17 8.69 -2.15
N LEU A 61 -2.17 8.25 -2.91
CA LEU A 61 -1.75 8.88 -4.16
C LEU A 61 -1.94 7.93 -5.33
N VAL A 62 -2.53 8.44 -6.42
CA VAL A 62 -2.71 7.69 -7.67
C VAL A 62 -2.24 8.50 -8.86
N GLU A 63 -1.57 7.83 -9.80
CA GLU A 63 -1.27 8.38 -11.12
C GLU A 63 -2.20 7.75 -12.16
N VAL A 64 -2.93 8.59 -12.89
CA VAL A 64 -3.83 8.16 -13.96
C VAL A 64 -3.99 9.29 -14.98
N ASP A 65 -4.05 8.95 -16.27
CA ASP A 65 -4.18 9.91 -17.38
C ASP A 65 -3.19 11.09 -17.33
N GLY A 66 -1.96 10.79 -16.92
CA GLY A 66 -0.84 11.74 -16.77
C GLY A 66 -0.95 12.67 -15.55
N GLY A 67 -2.08 12.67 -14.84
CA GLY A 67 -2.31 13.43 -13.62
C GLY A 67 -1.96 12.63 -12.37
N VAL A 68 -1.58 13.33 -11.30
CA VAL A 68 -1.39 12.75 -9.97
C VAL A 68 -2.49 13.29 -9.07
N PHE A 69 -3.27 12.39 -8.48
CA PHE A 69 -4.40 12.75 -7.63
C PHE A 69 -4.12 12.32 -6.20
N ALA A 70 -4.44 13.23 -5.27
CA ALA A 70 -4.61 12.87 -3.87
C ALA A 70 -6.02 12.30 -3.69
N VAL A 71 -6.13 11.20 -2.95
CA VAL A 71 -7.37 10.60 -2.47
C VAL A 71 -7.28 10.51 -0.95
N ALA A 72 -8.34 10.90 -0.25
CA ALA A 72 -8.37 10.93 1.20
C ALA A 72 -9.78 10.66 1.73
N GLU A 73 -9.86 10.17 2.96
CA GLU A 73 -11.09 10.20 3.72
C GLU A 73 -11.38 11.64 4.16
N ALA A 74 -12.54 12.16 3.78
CA ALA A 74 -13.04 13.44 4.24
C ALA A 74 -13.99 13.21 5.40
N GLN A 75 -13.73 13.89 6.51
CA GLN A 75 -14.53 13.79 7.73
C GLN A 75 -15.29 15.10 7.96
N TRP A 76 -16.52 14.96 8.45
CA TRP A 76 -17.38 16.06 8.88
C TRP A 76 -18.00 15.76 10.23
N LYS A 77 -18.30 16.81 10.98
CA LYS A 77 -19.12 16.72 12.19
C LYS A 77 -20.31 17.66 12.08
N LYS A 78 -21.53 17.13 12.21
CA LYS A 78 -22.75 17.91 12.37
C LYS A 78 -23.42 17.47 13.68
N GLY A 79 -23.19 18.22 14.76
CA GLY A 79 -23.59 17.80 16.10
C GLY A 79 -22.73 16.63 16.61
N GLU A 80 -23.36 15.63 17.23
CA GLU A 80 -22.69 14.43 17.75
C GLU A 80 -22.45 13.34 16.68
N ILE A 81 -23.09 13.46 15.51
CA ILE A 81 -22.98 12.48 14.43
C ILE A 81 -21.89 12.96 13.46
N GLY A 82 -20.80 12.18 13.39
CA GLY A 82 -19.80 12.33 12.33
C GLY A 82 -20.33 11.72 11.04
N PHE A 83 -19.84 12.15 9.87
CA PHE A 83 -20.03 11.47 8.59
C PHE A 83 -18.69 11.43 7.84
N THR A 84 -18.52 10.45 6.95
CA THR A 84 -17.31 10.32 6.13
C THR A 84 -17.64 10.12 4.66
N GLY A 85 -16.70 10.50 3.82
CA GLY A 85 -16.80 10.43 2.36
C GLY A 85 -15.41 10.52 1.77
N ILE A 86 -15.32 10.58 0.45
CA ILE A 86 -14.04 10.50 -0.24
C ILE A 86 -13.73 11.82 -0.91
N ALA A 87 -12.62 12.41 -0.47
CA ALA A 87 -12.00 13.58 -1.06
C ALA A 87 -11.04 13.16 -2.19
N SER A 88 -11.03 13.94 -3.26
CA SER A 88 -10.03 13.86 -4.32
C SER A 88 -9.61 15.24 -4.82
N GLU A 89 -8.33 15.38 -5.16
CA GLU A 89 -7.76 16.61 -5.72
C GLU A 89 -6.66 16.27 -6.72
N LEU A 90 -6.69 16.91 -7.90
CA LEU A 90 -5.56 16.88 -8.83
C LEU A 90 -4.42 17.75 -8.30
N LEU A 91 -3.25 17.16 -8.11
CA LEU A 91 -2.11 17.86 -7.55
C LEU A 91 -1.37 18.71 -8.59
N THR A 92 -1.06 19.94 -8.19
CA THR A 92 -0.20 20.86 -8.95
C THR A 92 1.24 20.77 -8.43
N LEU A 93 2.05 19.95 -9.09
CA LEU A 93 3.41 19.55 -8.65
C LEU A 93 4.52 20.56 -9.03
N SER A 94 4.28 21.85 -8.79
CA SER A 94 5.24 22.93 -9.12
C SER A 94 6.25 23.22 -8.01
N ASP A 95 5.88 22.99 -6.75
CA ASP A 95 6.64 23.47 -5.58
C ASP A 95 7.37 22.32 -4.85
N GLU A 96 8.58 22.59 -4.37
CA GLU A 96 9.38 21.67 -3.55
C GLU A 96 9.11 21.80 -2.04
N LYS A 97 8.34 22.83 -1.66
CA LYS A 97 7.87 23.01 -0.30
C LYS A 97 6.52 22.32 -0.13
N PRO A 98 6.20 21.79 1.07
CA PRO A 98 4.88 21.27 1.34
C PRO A 98 3.79 22.29 1.03
N LYS A 99 2.79 21.85 0.29
CA LYS A 99 1.62 22.63 -0.11
C LYS A 99 0.37 21.98 0.48
N ASP A 100 -0.32 22.75 1.31
CA ASP A 100 -1.58 22.34 1.91
C ASP A 100 -2.66 22.15 0.84
N LEU A 101 -3.44 21.08 0.96
CA LEU A 101 -4.64 20.86 0.17
C LEU A 101 -5.71 21.86 0.59
N ASP A 102 -6.27 22.56 -0.39
CA ASP A 102 -7.29 23.57 -0.15
C ASP A 102 -8.65 22.86 0.01
N LEU A 103 -9.10 22.70 1.26
CA LEU A 103 -10.38 22.06 1.60
C LEU A 103 -11.58 22.68 0.87
N SER A 104 -11.49 23.92 0.39
CA SER A 104 -12.56 24.56 -0.41
C SER A 104 -12.58 24.08 -1.87
N LYS A 105 -11.45 23.61 -2.40
CA LYS A 105 -11.28 23.15 -3.79
C LYS A 105 -11.34 21.63 -3.95
N VAL A 106 -11.01 20.89 -2.89
CA VAL A 106 -11.11 19.42 -2.86
C VAL A 106 -12.50 18.98 -3.30
N LYS A 107 -12.54 18.06 -4.28
CA LYS A 107 -13.78 17.45 -4.74
C LYS A 107 -14.13 16.33 -3.79
N VAL A 108 -15.37 16.33 -3.30
CA VAL A 108 -15.81 15.36 -2.31
C VAL A 108 -17.05 14.66 -2.85
N GLN A 109 -17.00 13.33 -2.83
CA GLN A 109 -18.16 12.50 -3.06
C GLN A 109 -18.58 11.74 -1.80
N LEU A 110 -19.89 11.61 -1.62
CA LEU A 110 -20.56 10.91 -0.54
C LEU A 110 -21.28 9.69 -1.11
N LEU A 111 -21.41 8.65 -0.28
CA LEU A 111 -22.15 7.44 -0.62
C LEU A 111 -23.48 7.44 0.12
N ASP A 112 -24.57 7.44 -0.63
CA ASP A 112 -25.93 7.41 -0.10
C ASP A 112 -26.58 6.06 -0.43
N GLU A 113 -27.40 5.53 0.48
CA GLU A 113 -28.20 4.33 0.21
C GLU A 113 -29.37 4.64 -0.71
N CYS A 114 -29.54 3.84 -1.78
CA CYS A 114 -30.54 3.99 -2.82
C CYS A 114 -31.28 2.66 -3.05
N ARG A 115 -32.54 2.71 -3.48
CA ARG A 115 -33.26 1.57 -4.07
C ARG A 115 -33.02 1.55 -5.57
N VAL A 116 -32.46 0.44 -6.06
CA VAL A 116 -32.19 0.25 -7.49
C VAL A 116 -33.45 -0.28 -8.17
N GLU A 117 -34.06 0.53 -9.03
CA GLU A 117 -35.16 0.13 -9.92
C GLU A 117 -34.68 0.24 -11.38
N GLY A 118 -34.25 -0.88 -11.96
CA GLY A 118 -33.59 -0.90 -13.27
C GLY A 118 -32.20 -0.24 -13.21
N GLU A 119 -31.92 0.70 -14.12
CA GLU A 119 -30.66 1.49 -14.10
C GLU A 119 -30.72 2.73 -13.19
N LYS A 120 -31.86 3.00 -12.54
CA LYS A 120 -32.07 4.22 -11.75
C LYS A 120 -32.04 3.93 -10.26
N CYS A 121 -31.24 4.72 -9.54
CA CYS A 121 -31.31 4.82 -8.09
C CYS A 121 -32.48 5.73 -7.68
N THR A 122 -33.29 5.27 -6.73
CA THR A 122 -34.38 6.03 -6.11
C THR A 122 -34.17 6.05 -4.60
N TYR A 123 -34.29 7.21 -3.95
CA TYR A 123 -34.05 7.34 -2.51
C TYR A 123 -35.38 7.29 -1.74
N GLU A 124 -35.38 6.72 -0.53
CA GLU A 124 -36.57 6.71 0.33
C GLU A 124 -36.93 8.14 0.78
N LYS A 125 -38.12 8.61 0.40
CA LYS A 125 -38.59 9.98 0.63
C LYS A 125 -39.37 10.10 1.94
N THR A 126 -39.01 11.06 2.79
CA THR A 126 -39.93 11.69 3.78
C THR A 126 -40.02 13.19 3.49
N GLY A 127 -40.77 13.53 2.44
CA GLY A 127 -41.04 14.91 2.02
C GLY A 127 -40.99 15.10 0.50
N GLU A 128 -41.95 15.84 -0.04
CA GLU A 128 -42.11 16.13 -1.48
C GLU A 128 -41.05 17.12 -2.02
N SER A 129 -39.74 16.85 -1.86
CA SER A 129 -38.67 17.48 -2.67
C SER A 129 -37.24 16.99 -2.38
N ALA A 130 -37.03 15.84 -1.72
CA ALA A 130 -35.67 15.44 -1.33
C ALA A 130 -34.91 14.76 -2.49
N THR A 131 -33.77 15.33 -2.88
CA THR A 131 -32.77 14.76 -3.80
C THR A 131 -31.72 13.89 -3.10
N GLN A 132 -31.97 13.49 -1.85
CA GLN A 132 -30.99 12.87 -0.94
C GLN A 132 -31.61 11.71 -0.14
N SER A 133 -30.80 10.70 0.16
CA SER A 133 -31.18 9.62 1.09
C SER A 133 -31.14 10.07 2.54
N ASN A 134 -32.01 9.50 3.38
CA ASN A 134 -31.94 9.65 4.83
C ASN A 134 -30.83 8.79 5.46
N THR A 135 -30.40 7.72 4.79
CA THR A 135 -29.35 6.82 5.28
C THR A 135 -28.05 7.11 4.55
N LYS A 136 -27.13 7.76 5.27
CA LYS A 136 -25.78 8.04 4.78
C LYS A 136 -24.86 6.88 5.13
N VAL A 137 -24.06 6.46 4.15
CA VAL A 137 -23.07 5.40 4.33
C VAL A 137 -21.74 6.04 4.66
N HIS A 138 -21.10 5.59 5.73
CA HIS A 138 -19.75 5.99 6.03
C HIS A 138 -18.78 5.15 5.24
N VAL A 139 -18.07 5.83 4.36
CA VAL A 139 -16.95 5.25 3.63
C VAL A 139 -15.68 5.70 4.31
N SER A 140 -14.82 4.76 4.70
CA SER A 140 -13.58 5.07 5.39
C SER A 140 -12.39 4.27 4.88
N ARG A 141 -11.20 4.79 5.19
CA ARG A 141 -9.89 4.20 4.89
C ARG A 141 -9.73 3.80 3.42
N PRO A 142 -9.82 4.75 2.49
CA PRO A 142 -9.68 4.46 1.06
C PRO A 142 -8.31 3.86 0.76
N THR A 143 -8.31 2.71 0.12
CA THR A 143 -7.10 2.01 -0.33
C THR A 143 -7.15 1.88 -1.85
N THR A 144 -6.30 2.61 -2.56
CA THR A 144 -6.46 2.77 -4.02
C THR A 144 -5.44 1.99 -4.84
N VAL A 145 -5.84 1.56 -6.03
CA VAL A 145 -4.96 0.95 -7.04
C VAL A 145 -5.44 1.32 -8.44
N VAL A 146 -4.51 1.40 -9.41
CA VAL A 146 -4.82 1.82 -10.79
C VAL A 146 -4.78 0.62 -11.74
N LYS A 147 -5.78 0.53 -12.63
CA LYS A 147 -5.88 -0.47 -13.70
C LYS A 147 -6.26 0.20 -15.01
N GLY A 148 -5.25 0.48 -15.85
CA GLY A 148 -5.47 1.23 -17.10
C GLY A 148 -5.84 2.68 -16.78
N SER A 149 -6.96 3.15 -17.33
CA SER A 149 -7.55 4.47 -17.03
C SER A 149 -8.51 4.45 -15.82
N ASP A 150 -8.78 3.27 -15.27
CA ASP A 150 -9.68 3.11 -14.14
C ASP A 150 -8.91 3.11 -12.81
N ILE A 151 -9.53 3.67 -11.79
CA ILE A 151 -9.06 3.66 -10.40
C ILE A 151 -10.00 2.74 -9.61
N TYR A 152 -9.44 1.83 -8.83
CA TYR A 152 -10.17 0.98 -7.92
C TYR A 152 -9.83 1.34 -6.49
N MET A 153 -10.83 1.45 -5.64
CA MET A 153 -10.69 1.80 -4.23
C MET A 153 -11.40 0.76 -3.38
N LEU A 154 -10.64 0.09 -2.52
CA LEU A 154 -11.21 -0.68 -1.41
C LEU A 154 -11.49 0.27 -0.26
N ALA A 155 -12.71 0.29 0.25
CA ALA A 155 -13.09 1.13 1.37
C ALA A 155 -14.00 0.37 2.35
N GLY A 156 -13.97 0.74 3.63
CA GLY A 156 -14.91 0.20 4.61
C GLY A 156 -16.31 0.82 4.46
N ASN A 157 -17.35 0.02 4.68
CA ASN A 157 -18.75 0.46 4.75
C ASN A 157 -19.26 0.41 6.19
N TYR A 158 -19.71 1.55 6.72
CA TYR A 158 -20.41 1.63 7.99
C TYR A 158 -21.70 2.46 7.85
N SER A 159 -22.87 1.82 7.87
CA SER A 159 -24.15 2.54 7.96
C SER A 159 -24.38 3.01 9.40
N ILE A 160 -24.67 4.29 9.63
CA ILE A 160 -25.08 4.81 10.94
C ILE A 160 -26.61 4.90 11.02
N GLY A 161 -27.21 4.07 11.88
CA GLY A 161 -28.49 4.36 12.54
C GLY A 161 -29.70 3.50 12.15
N GLY A 162 -30.07 2.57 13.04
CA GLY A 162 -31.45 2.52 13.54
C GLY A 162 -32.53 1.87 12.67
N ALA A 163 -32.30 0.69 12.12
CA ALA A 163 -33.38 -0.27 11.90
C ALA A 163 -32.85 -1.65 12.25
N ALA A 164 -33.69 -2.44 12.91
CA ALA A 164 -33.39 -3.80 13.32
C ALA A 164 -32.66 -4.54 12.21
N ALA A 165 -31.67 -5.32 12.63
CA ALA A 165 -31.21 -6.51 11.94
C ALA A 165 -32.38 -7.17 11.18
N SER A 166 -32.45 -6.90 9.89
CA SER A 166 -32.78 -7.92 8.92
C SER A 166 -31.44 -8.43 8.41
N ASP A 167 -30.73 -9.15 9.27
CA ASP A 167 -29.78 -10.25 9.03
C ASP A 167 -28.96 -10.33 7.71
N ALA A 168 -28.67 -9.22 7.01
CA ALA A 168 -27.98 -9.28 5.71
C ALA A 168 -27.09 -8.07 5.33
N VAL A 169 -27.29 -6.86 5.86
CA VAL A 169 -26.34 -5.74 5.62
C VAL A 169 -25.33 -5.68 6.75
N GLN A 170 -24.61 -6.80 6.89
CA GLN A 170 -23.46 -6.97 7.76
C GLN A 170 -22.34 -6.02 7.30
N TRP A 171 -21.71 -5.36 8.26
CA TRP A 171 -20.41 -4.70 8.17
C TRP A 171 -19.53 -5.30 7.06
N GLY A 172 -19.06 -4.48 6.11
CA GLY A 172 -18.41 -5.00 4.92
C GLY A 172 -17.41 -4.06 4.26
N LEU A 173 -16.72 -4.61 3.27
CA LEU A 173 -15.83 -3.87 2.39
C LEU A 173 -16.58 -3.53 1.09
N LEU A 174 -16.23 -2.40 0.49
CA LEU A 174 -16.70 -1.98 -0.82
C LEU A 174 -15.52 -1.93 -1.77
N LEU A 175 -15.68 -2.51 -2.94
CA LEU A 175 -14.85 -2.16 -4.08
C LEU A 175 -15.57 -1.07 -4.87
N VAL A 176 -14.92 0.08 -5.02
CA VAL A 176 -15.44 1.23 -5.75
C VAL A 176 -14.59 1.46 -6.98
N LYS A 177 -15.23 1.55 -8.14
CA LYS A 177 -14.61 1.91 -9.40
C LYS A 177 -14.80 3.41 -9.65
N GLY A 178 -13.71 4.09 -9.97
CA GLY A 178 -13.72 5.47 -10.43
C GLY A 178 -12.97 5.64 -11.74
N ASN A 179 -13.26 6.74 -12.42
CA ASN A 179 -12.53 7.18 -13.61
C ASN A 179 -12.23 8.67 -13.52
N VAL A 180 -11.26 9.12 -14.32
CA VAL A 180 -11.00 10.55 -14.48
C VAL A 180 -11.81 11.06 -15.66
N SER A 181 -12.46 12.20 -15.48
CA SER A 181 -13.10 12.91 -16.58
C SER A 181 -12.54 14.34 -16.67
N GLY A 182 -12.54 14.90 -17.89
CA GLY A 182 -12.09 16.25 -18.20
C GLY A 182 -11.33 16.34 -19.54
N THR A 183 -11.53 17.43 -20.29
CA THR A 183 -10.71 17.76 -21.48
C THR A 183 -9.29 18.16 -21.06
N THR A 184 -8.39 18.37 -22.04
CA THR A 184 -6.96 18.69 -21.88
C THR A 184 -6.61 19.91 -21.00
N GLU A 185 -7.59 20.62 -20.43
CA GLU A 185 -7.37 21.73 -19.49
C GLU A 185 -7.22 21.22 -18.05
N LYS A 186 -6.22 21.75 -17.33
CA LYS A 186 -5.79 21.23 -16.02
C LYS A 186 -6.83 21.42 -14.90
N ASP A 187 -7.76 22.36 -15.02
CA ASP A 187 -8.60 22.78 -13.89
C ASP A 187 -9.92 21.98 -13.74
N ASP A 188 -10.33 21.22 -14.75
CA ASP A 188 -11.57 20.43 -14.73
C ASP A 188 -11.36 18.93 -14.49
N LYS A 189 -10.10 18.46 -14.55
CA LYS A 189 -9.78 17.05 -14.33
C LYS A 189 -10.04 16.65 -12.88
N ARG A 190 -10.96 15.72 -12.68
CA ARG A 190 -11.28 15.13 -11.37
C ARG A 190 -11.63 13.67 -11.47
N ILE A 191 -11.56 13.00 -10.33
CA ILE A 191 -12.05 11.63 -10.17
C ILE A 191 -13.57 11.67 -9.95
N TYR A 192 -14.25 10.73 -10.61
CA TYR A 192 -15.65 10.40 -10.37
C TYR A 192 -15.73 8.94 -9.93
N TRP A 193 -16.16 8.73 -8.68
CA TRP A 193 -16.55 7.43 -8.15
C TRP A 193 -17.96 7.09 -8.62
N ASN A 194 -18.12 5.91 -9.22
CA ASN A 194 -19.34 5.51 -9.91
C ASN A 194 -19.82 4.13 -9.43
N ASP A 195 -19.17 3.06 -9.89
CA ASP A 195 -19.66 1.70 -9.63
C ASP A 195 -19.17 1.19 -8.28
N THR A 196 -20.11 0.71 -7.48
CA THR A 196 -19.83 0.17 -6.15
C THR A 196 -20.28 -1.28 -6.09
N TYR A 197 -19.38 -2.12 -5.58
CA TYR A 197 -19.57 -3.55 -5.42
C TYR A 197 -19.37 -3.89 -3.95
N GLY A 198 -20.42 -4.43 -3.33
CA GLY A 198 -20.34 -4.94 -1.96
C GLY A 198 -19.57 -6.25 -1.92
N LEU A 199 -18.68 -6.37 -0.92
CA LEU A 199 -18.01 -7.62 -0.58
C LEU A 199 -18.70 -8.20 0.66
N PRO A 200 -19.58 -9.20 0.49
CA PRO A 200 -20.30 -9.78 1.62
C PRO A 200 -19.32 -10.48 2.55
N TRP A 201 -19.62 -10.46 3.85
CA TRP A 201 -18.76 -11.07 4.88
C TRP A 201 -18.51 -12.56 4.62
N ASP A 202 -19.48 -13.25 4.02
CA ASP A 202 -19.45 -14.70 3.78
C ASP A 202 -18.28 -15.14 2.88
N ILE A 203 -17.71 -14.24 2.06
CA ILE A 203 -16.49 -14.55 1.28
C ILE A 203 -15.25 -14.76 2.17
N PHE A 204 -15.37 -14.46 3.48
CA PHE A 204 -14.33 -14.59 4.49
C PHE A 204 -14.63 -15.68 5.52
N GLU A 205 -15.63 -16.54 5.30
CA GLU A 205 -16.03 -17.62 6.24
C GLU A 205 -14.88 -18.54 6.67
N GLU A 206 -13.86 -18.72 5.83
CA GLU A 206 -12.66 -19.50 6.19
C GLU A 206 -11.85 -18.93 7.37
N HIS A 207 -12.18 -17.71 7.82
CA HIS A 207 -11.54 -16.99 8.93
C HIS A 207 -12.44 -16.90 10.16
N GLU A 208 -12.90 -18.03 10.69
CA GLU A 208 -13.71 -18.11 11.93
C GLU A 208 -13.03 -17.46 13.15
N SER A 209 -11.72 -17.23 13.08
CA SER A 209 -10.93 -16.54 14.10
C SER A 209 -11.08 -15.01 14.10
N LEU A 210 -11.71 -14.40 13.09
CA LEU A 210 -11.87 -12.94 12.98
C LEU A 210 -13.32 -12.52 13.22
N THR A 211 -13.50 -11.42 13.96
CA THR A 211 -14.83 -10.80 14.21
C THR A 211 -15.11 -9.62 13.30
N ARG A 212 -14.07 -9.08 12.66
CA ARG A 212 -14.14 -7.89 11.80
C ARG A 212 -12.95 -7.85 10.84
N LEU A 213 -13.18 -7.30 9.66
CA LEU A 213 -12.19 -7.02 8.63
C LEU A 213 -12.45 -5.61 8.09
N ILE A 214 -11.42 -4.79 7.99
CA ILE A 214 -11.50 -3.40 7.51
C ILE A 214 -10.35 -3.10 6.55
N GLY A 215 -10.52 -2.17 5.62
CA GLY A 215 -9.41 -1.65 4.83
C GLY A 215 -8.40 -0.94 5.74
N SER A 216 -7.10 -1.05 5.44
CA SER A 216 -6.08 -0.29 6.19
C SER A 216 -5.95 1.16 5.74
N GLY A 217 -6.33 1.43 4.49
CA GLY A 217 -6.12 2.73 3.86
C GLY A 217 -4.77 2.87 3.19
N GLY A 218 -4.63 3.91 2.35
CA GLY A 218 -3.39 4.19 1.63
C GLY A 218 -3.39 3.57 0.24
N SER A 219 -2.33 2.83 -0.10
CA SER A 219 -2.11 2.31 -1.45
C SER A 219 -2.22 0.79 -1.49
N GLY A 220 -2.98 0.28 -2.46
CA GLY A 220 -2.90 -1.11 -2.88
C GLY A 220 -1.75 -1.32 -3.88
N VAL A 221 -1.49 -2.57 -4.22
CA VAL A 221 -0.42 -2.97 -5.13
C VAL A 221 -1.00 -3.68 -6.33
N LYS A 222 -0.56 -3.29 -7.52
CA LYS A 222 -0.73 -4.10 -8.73
C LYS A 222 0.50 -5.00 -8.86
N MET A 223 0.29 -6.29 -8.73
CA MET A 223 1.33 -7.32 -8.77
C MET A 223 1.81 -7.57 -10.19
N GLN A 224 3.01 -8.14 -10.33
CA GLN A 224 3.57 -8.51 -11.65
C GLN A 224 2.73 -9.55 -12.39
N ASP A 225 2.06 -10.45 -11.67
CA ASP A 225 1.16 -11.46 -12.26
C ASP A 225 -0.19 -10.89 -12.71
N GLY A 226 -0.40 -9.58 -12.55
CA GLY A 226 -1.62 -8.87 -12.93
C GLY A 226 -2.72 -8.86 -11.88
N SER A 227 -2.55 -9.56 -10.76
CA SER A 227 -3.46 -9.46 -9.62
C SER A 227 -3.28 -8.14 -8.86
N PHE A 228 -4.29 -7.81 -8.06
CA PHE A 228 -4.30 -6.63 -7.20
C PHE A 228 -4.32 -7.09 -5.75
N LEU A 229 -3.64 -6.34 -4.90
CA LEU A 229 -3.49 -6.62 -3.49
C LEU A 229 -3.86 -5.40 -2.68
N PHE A 230 -4.67 -5.60 -1.64
CA PHE A 230 -5.07 -4.57 -0.70
C PHE A 230 -4.65 -4.94 0.72
N PRO A 231 -3.93 -4.07 1.45
CA PRO A 231 -3.72 -4.25 2.88
C PRO A 231 -5.03 -4.08 3.66
N VAL A 232 -5.28 -4.97 4.61
CA VAL A 232 -6.49 -4.99 5.45
C VAL A 232 -6.14 -5.33 6.90
N GLU A 233 -7.03 -4.96 7.82
CA GLU A 233 -6.88 -5.23 9.25
C GLU A 233 -8.04 -6.09 9.74
N GLY A 234 -7.70 -7.13 10.49
CA GLY A 234 -8.64 -8.01 11.16
C GLY A 234 -8.66 -7.79 12.67
N THR A 235 -9.79 -8.07 13.30
CA THR A 235 -9.90 -8.17 14.76
C THR A 235 -10.04 -9.63 15.16
N LYS A 236 -9.13 -10.15 15.98
CA LYS A 236 -9.21 -11.53 16.47
C LYS A 236 -10.33 -11.73 17.48
N LYS A 237 -11.07 -12.83 17.33
CA LYS A 237 -12.16 -13.23 18.25
C LYS A 237 -11.66 -13.60 19.64
N GLU A 238 -10.49 -14.24 19.73
CA GLU A 238 -9.95 -14.76 20.98
C GLU A 238 -9.60 -13.66 21.99
N ASN A 239 -9.00 -12.56 21.52
CA ASN A 239 -8.42 -11.53 22.38
C ASN A 239 -8.70 -10.08 21.95
N ASN A 240 -9.53 -9.87 20.92
CA ASN A 240 -9.85 -8.56 20.33
C ASN A 240 -8.62 -7.77 19.87
N LYS A 241 -7.48 -8.43 19.62
CA LYS A 241 -6.29 -7.77 19.10
C LYS A 241 -6.41 -7.57 17.60
N THR A 242 -5.91 -6.41 17.15
CA THR A 242 -5.73 -6.12 15.74
C THR A 242 -4.62 -6.97 15.16
N VAL A 243 -4.84 -7.49 13.96
CA VAL A 243 -3.84 -8.15 13.12
C VAL A 243 -3.93 -7.59 11.71
N SER A 244 -2.82 -7.62 11.00
CA SER A 244 -2.72 -7.18 9.61
C SER A 244 -2.74 -8.37 8.67
N LEU A 245 -3.49 -8.25 7.57
CA LEU A 245 -3.59 -9.24 6.50
C LEU A 245 -3.55 -8.54 5.14
N ILE A 246 -3.70 -9.34 4.08
CA ILE A 246 -3.82 -8.87 2.70
C ILE A 246 -5.08 -9.47 2.07
N LEU A 247 -5.68 -8.74 1.14
CA LEU A 247 -6.83 -9.17 0.36
C LEU A 247 -6.48 -9.10 -1.13
N TYR A 248 -6.58 -10.23 -1.82
CA TYR A 248 -6.33 -10.30 -3.26
C TYR A 248 -7.61 -10.15 -4.07
N TRP A 249 -7.44 -9.49 -5.21
CA TRP A 249 -8.45 -9.35 -6.24
C TRP A 249 -7.83 -9.65 -7.60
N ASN A 250 -8.43 -10.55 -8.37
CA ASN A 250 -7.91 -10.91 -9.70
C ASN A 250 -8.24 -9.88 -10.80
N GLY A 251 -8.89 -8.76 -10.46
CA GLY A 251 -9.34 -7.79 -11.44
C GLY A 251 -10.71 -8.07 -12.05
N ASN A 252 -11.41 -9.13 -11.61
CA ASN A 252 -12.76 -9.50 -12.02
C ASN A 252 -13.67 -9.70 -10.79
N THR A 253 -14.22 -10.90 -10.56
CA THR A 253 -15.14 -11.18 -9.45
C THR A 253 -14.53 -12.01 -8.33
N THR A 254 -13.28 -12.49 -8.48
CA THR A 254 -12.67 -13.40 -7.51
C THR A 254 -11.85 -12.64 -6.49
N TRP A 255 -12.11 -12.95 -5.23
CA TRP A 255 -11.40 -12.44 -4.07
C TRP A 255 -10.78 -13.58 -3.30
N THR A 256 -9.64 -13.33 -2.68
CA THR A 256 -8.95 -14.31 -1.84
C THR A 256 -8.36 -13.62 -0.63
N LEU A 257 -8.73 -14.08 0.56
CA LEU A 257 -8.17 -13.64 1.83
C LEU A 257 -7.29 -14.77 2.38
N PRO A 258 -5.96 -14.72 2.19
CA PRO A 258 -5.03 -15.73 2.70
C PRO A 258 -5.10 -15.88 4.23
N LYS A 259 -4.73 -17.07 4.74
CA LYS A 259 -4.82 -17.38 6.18
C LYS A 259 -3.75 -16.70 7.04
N GLY A 260 -2.60 -16.37 6.45
CA GLY A 260 -1.49 -15.76 7.15
C GLY A 260 -1.81 -14.34 7.61
N MET A 261 -1.36 -14.01 8.83
CA MET A 261 -1.56 -12.71 9.45
C MET A 261 -0.34 -12.30 10.28
N SER A 262 -0.26 -11.01 10.62
CA SER A 262 0.77 -10.49 11.52
C SER A 262 0.63 -11.00 12.96
N ALA A 263 1.60 -10.64 13.80
CA ALA A 263 1.44 -10.78 15.25
C ALA A 263 0.31 -9.89 15.79
N ASP A 264 -0.16 -10.22 16.99
CA ASP A 264 -1.20 -9.48 17.70
C ASP A 264 -0.76 -8.06 18.04
N GLY A 265 -1.69 -7.12 17.88
CA GLY A 265 -1.46 -5.70 18.14
C GLY A 265 -0.67 -5.01 17.03
N CYS A 266 -0.59 -5.59 15.83
CA CYS A 266 0.04 -4.99 14.67
C CYS A 266 -1.01 -4.57 13.64
N GLY A 267 -1.15 -3.26 13.41
CA GLY A 267 -2.10 -2.65 12.50
C GLY A 267 -1.45 -1.68 11.52
N ASP A 268 -2.29 -0.87 10.87
CA ASP A 268 -1.91 0.09 9.81
C ASP A 268 -0.95 -0.48 8.75
N PRO A 269 -1.22 -1.65 8.16
CA PRO A 269 -0.31 -2.29 7.23
C PRO A 269 -0.10 -1.47 5.96
N SER A 270 1.15 -1.43 5.52
CA SER A 270 1.56 -0.97 4.20
C SER A 270 2.33 -2.10 3.50
N VAL A 271 2.08 -2.29 2.22
CA VAL A 271 2.48 -3.51 1.50
C VAL A 271 3.13 -3.18 0.18
N VAL A 272 4.16 -3.94 -0.19
CA VAL A 272 4.85 -3.84 -1.48
C VAL A 272 5.24 -5.22 -1.99
N GLU A 273 5.41 -5.32 -3.29
CA GLU A 273 6.04 -6.49 -3.93
C GLU A 273 7.54 -6.24 -4.07
N TRP A 274 8.36 -7.01 -3.37
CA TRP A 274 9.81 -6.92 -3.41
C TRP A 274 10.41 -8.21 -3.97
N LYS A 275 10.92 -8.14 -5.21
CA LYS A 275 11.28 -9.33 -6.00
C LYS A 275 10.03 -10.23 -6.10
N ASP A 276 10.16 -11.54 -5.90
CA ASP A 276 9.03 -12.49 -5.94
C ASP A 276 8.37 -12.70 -4.57
N LYS A 277 8.55 -11.74 -3.64
CA LYS A 277 8.01 -11.79 -2.28
C LYS A 277 7.13 -10.58 -2.00
N LEU A 278 6.19 -10.75 -1.08
CA LEU A 278 5.50 -9.66 -0.44
C LEU A 278 6.27 -9.19 0.78
N MET A 279 6.25 -7.88 1.00
CA MET A 279 6.70 -7.25 2.23
C MET A 279 5.53 -6.48 2.84
N MET A 280 5.25 -6.71 4.13
CA MET A 280 4.24 -5.97 4.89
C MET A 280 4.89 -5.28 6.07
N MET A 281 4.82 -3.96 6.11
CA MET A 281 5.22 -3.15 7.26
C MET A 281 3.98 -2.83 8.10
N THR A 282 4.05 -3.11 9.40
CA THR A 282 2.94 -2.89 10.35
C THR A 282 3.41 -2.04 11.52
N ALA A 283 2.54 -1.18 12.04
CA ALA A 283 2.80 -0.49 13.30
C ALA A 283 2.23 -1.31 14.46
N CYS A 284 3.07 -1.65 15.45
CA CYS A 284 2.68 -2.54 16.54
C CYS A 284 2.60 -1.86 17.91
N ASP A 285 1.76 -2.42 18.80
CA ASP A 285 1.53 -2.00 20.19
C ASP A 285 2.82 -1.94 21.03
N ASP A 286 3.85 -2.71 20.67
CA ASP A 286 5.14 -2.74 21.36
C ASP A 286 6.06 -1.57 21.00
N GLY A 287 5.53 -0.58 20.28
CA GLY A 287 6.24 0.63 19.85
C GLY A 287 7.20 0.41 18.68
N ARG A 288 7.23 -0.79 18.08
CA ARG A 288 8.09 -1.07 16.92
C ARG A 288 7.24 -1.21 15.67
N ARG A 289 7.83 -0.86 14.54
CA ARG A 289 7.32 -1.31 13.24
C ARG A 289 7.91 -2.67 12.94
N ARG A 290 7.04 -3.65 12.75
CA ARG A 290 7.46 -5.00 12.33
C ARG A 290 7.28 -5.12 10.83
N VAL A 291 8.23 -5.78 10.18
CA VAL A 291 8.17 -6.04 8.75
C VAL A 291 8.13 -7.55 8.57
N TYR A 292 7.19 -8.02 7.77
CA TYR A 292 7.00 -9.43 7.46
C TYR A 292 7.25 -9.67 5.98
N GLU A 293 7.82 -10.83 5.67
CA GLU A 293 7.97 -11.32 4.31
C GLU A 293 7.09 -12.55 4.08
N SER A 294 6.55 -12.67 2.86
CA SER A 294 5.82 -13.86 2.41
C SER A 294 6.21 -14.20 0.97
N GLY A 295 6.59 -15.46 0.75
CA GLY A 295 6.86 -16.03 -0.57
C GLY A 295 5.71 -16.86 -1.12
N ASP A 296 4.65 -17.07 -0.33
CA ASP A 296 3.49 -17.90 -0.62
C ASP A 296 2.19 -17.07 -0.68
N LYS A 297 2.32 -15.81 -1.12
CA LYS A 297 1.18 -14.89 -1.32
C LYS A 297 0.31 -14.74 -0.06
N GLY A 298 0.94 -14.54 1.08
CA GLY A 298 0.28 -14.26 2.35
C GLY A 298 -0.30 -15.48 3.08
N GLU A 299 -0.12 -16.70 2.58
CA GLU A 299 -0.52 -17.91 3.32
C GLU A 299 0.29 -18.08 4.61
N SER A 300 1.57 -17.68 4.60
CA SER A 300 2.42 -17.57 5.77
C SER A 300 3.26 -16.29 5.76
N TRP A 301 3.53 -15.76 6.95
CA TRP A 301 4.34 -14.56 7.15
C TRP A 301 5.51 -14.86 8.09
N THR A 302 6.72 -14.49 7.67
CA THR A 302 7.92 -14.56 8.49
C THR A 302 8.35 -13.15 8.84
N GLU A 303 8.57 -12.86 10.13
CA GLU A 303 9.11 -11.56 10.53
C GLU A 303 10.53 -11.39 9.99
N ALA A 304 10.78 -10.33 9.23
CA ALA A 304 12.05 -10.03 8.57
C ALA A 304 13.10 -9.47 9.56
N LEU A 305 13.41 -10.23 10.61
CA LEU A 305 14.31 -9.86 11.71
C LEU A 305 15.75 -9.60 11.26
N GLY A 306 16.18 -10.23 10.16
CA GLY A 306 17.53 -10.06 9.60
C GLY A 306 17.69 -8.82 8.72
N THR A 307 16.61 -8.09 8.41
CA THR A 307 16.65 -6.94 7.50
C THR A 307 15.91 -5.73 8.05
N LEU A 308 14.58 -5.68 7.90
CA LEU A 308 13.79 -4.45 8.05
C LEU A 308 12.92 -4.43 9.32
N SER A 309 12.62 -5.58 9.92
CA SER A 309 11.76 -5.61 11.09
C SER A 309 12.44 -4.93 12.27
N ARG A 310 11.69 -4.11 13.01
CA ARG A 310 12.14 -3.42 14.24
C ARG A 310 13.23 -2.36 14.01
N VAL A 311 13.56 -2.03 12.76
CA VAL A 311 14.45 -0.91 12.42
C VAL A 311 13.81 0.42 12.80
N TRP A 312 12.52 0.58 12.46
CA TRP A 312 11.78 1.80 12.74
C TRP A 312 10.88 1.65 13.98
N GLY A 313 10.81 2.69 14.79
CA GLY A 313 9.93 2.78 15.95
C GLY A 313 8.71 3.65 15.69
N ASN A 314 7.65 3.40 16.46
CA ASN A 314 6.56 4.34 16.67
C ASN A 314 6.92 5.29 17.81
N LYS A 315 6.17 6.39 17.96
CA LYS A 315 6.32 7.28 19.12
C LYS A 315 6.01 6.51 20.41
N LYS A 316 6.81 6.73 21.47
CA LYS A 316 6.49 6.21 22.80
C LYS A 316 5.11 6.73 23.21
N ASP A 317 4.22 5.83 23.60
CA ASP A 317 2.84 6.10 24.04
C ASP A 317 1.89 6.66 22.95
N GLY A 318 2.28 6.61 21.67
CA GLY A 318 1.44 7.00 20.52
C GLY A 318 0.95 5.80 19.71
N SER A 319 -0.22 5.94 19.07
CA SER A 319 -0.68 4.93 18.10
C SER A 319 0.20 4.93 16.86
N GLY A 320 0.32 3.75 16.24
CA GLY A 320 0.86 3.62 14.90
C GLY A 320 0.14 4.51 13.88
N VAL A 321 0.81 4.79 12.77
CA VAL A 321 0.18 5.41 11.59
C VAL A 321 0.68 4.72 10.33
N GLY A 322 -0.19 4.69 9.32
CA GLY A 322 0.13 4.16 7.99
C GLY A 322 1.34 4.87 7.36
N SER A 323 2.15 4.10 6.65
CA SER A 323 3.38 4.55 6.02
C SER A 323 3.22 4.71 4.51
N GLY A 324 3.90 5.69 3.94
CA GLY A 324 4.16 5.67 2.50
C GLY A 324 5.23 4.64 2.23
N PHE A 325 4.87 3.47 1.73
CA PHE A 325 5.80 2.37 1.46
C PHE A 325 5.63 1.92 0.01
N ILE A 326 6.66 2.11 -0.80
CA ILE A 326 6.65 1.73 -2.22
C ILE A 326 7.95 1.04 -2.61
N THR A 327 7.87 0.26 -3.67
CA THR A 327 9.03 -0.15 -4.47
C THR A 327 9.16 0.72 -5.69
N ALA A 328 10.39 1.05 -6.04
CA ALA A 328 10.69 1.86 -7.22
C ALA A 328 11.95 1.35 -7.91
N THR A 329 11.94 1.42 -9.24
CA THR A 329 13.14 1.23 -10.06
C THR A 329 13.72 2.60 -10.37
N ILE A 330 14.84 2.95 -9.75
CA ILE A 330 15.46 4.27 -9.90
C ILE A 330 16.54 4.19 -10.96
N ASP A 331 16.38 5.00 -12.02
CA ASP A 331 17.37 5.15 -13.09
C ASP A 331 18.31 6.35 -12.78
N GLY A 332 19.53 6.32 -13.35
CA GLY A 332 20.53 7.40 -13.21
C GLY A 332 21.85 6.96 -12.58
N VAL A 333 21.92 5.71 -12.14
CA VAL A 333 23.14 4.92 -11.99
C VAL A 333 23.15 3.97 -13.19
N ASP A 334 24.27 3.64 -13.83
CA ASP A 334 24.32 2.95 -15.16
C ASP A 334 23.59 1.58 -15.25
N GLU A 335 22.95 1.14 -14.16
CA GLU A 335 22.02 0.02 -14.10
C GLU A 335 20.78 0.43 -13.30
N LYS A 336 19.59 0.04 -13.78
CA LYS A 336 18.34 0.24 -13.08
C LYS A 336 18.36 -0.51 -11.74
N ARG A 337 18.32 0.20 -10.61
CA ARG A 337 18.32 -0.44 -9.27
C ARG A 337 16.92 -0.41 -8.66
N ASN A 338 16.44 -1.57 -8.27
CA ASN A 338 15.21 -1.69 -7.49
C ASN A 338 15.49 -1.34 -6.04
N VAL A 339 14.63 -0.52 -5.45
CA VAL A 339 14.74 -0.07 -4.07
C VAL A 339 13.35 0.00 -3.44
N MET A 340 13.35 0.02 -2.12
CA MET A 340 12.21 0.35 -1.29
C MET A 340 12.39 1.77 -0.73
N LEU A 341 11.31 2.56 -0.78
CA LEU A 341 11.23 3.89 -0.21
C LEU A 341 10.14 3.92 0.86
N VAL A 342 10.46 4.50 2.02
CA VAL A 342 9.55 4.55 3.16
C VAL A 342 9.46 5.97 3.72
N THR A 343 8.26 6.50 3.92
CA THR A 343 8.03 7.75 4.67
C THR A 343 7.43 7.47 6.04
N LEU A 344 8.11 7.91 7.10
CA LEU A 344 7.69 7.69 8.48
C LEU A 344 7.85 8.95 9.33
N PRO A 345 6.91 9.24 10.25
CA PRO A 345 7.07 10.30 11.24
C PRO A 345 8.10 9.90 12.29
N VAL A 346 9.04 10.80 12.59
CA VAL A 346 10.07 10.65 13.61
C VAL A 346 9.91 11.78 14.63
N ALA A 347 9.83 11.43 15.91
CA ALA A 347 9.69 12.41 16.98
C ALA A 347 10.89 13.37 17.00
N SER A 348 10.64 14.67 16.87
CA SER A 348 11.69 15.67 17.03
C SER A 348 11.93 15.93 18.53
N ASN A 349 13.17 15.72 18.98
CA ASN A 349 13.60 16.01 20.35
C ASN A 349 13.85 17.52 20.52
N LYS A 350 12.81 18.35 20.38
CA LYS A 350 12.91 19.77 20.77
C LYS A 350 12.60 19.87 22.26
N GLU A 351 13.59 20.28 23.06
CA GLU A 351 13.41 20.53 24.50
C GLU A 351 12.27 21.54 24.74
N GLY A 352 11.31 21.18 25.60
CA GLY A 352 10.29 22.11 26.09
C GLY A 352 8.87 22.00 25.52
N GLY A 353 8.46 20.86 24.94
CA GLY A 353 7.05 20.62 24.58
C GLY A 353 6.76 19.18 24.14
N ASN A 354 5.49 18.85 23.89
CA ASN A 354 5.11 17.63 23.17
C ASN A 354 5.71 17.71 21.76
N GLY A 355 6.86 17.07 21.54
CA GLY A 355 7.63 17.19 20.30
C GLY A 355 6.80 16.86 19.07
N LYS A 356 6.91 17.71 18.04
CA LYS A 356 6.32 17.49 16.70
C LYS A 356 6.97 16.29 16.05
N ASP A 357 6.22 15.53 15.27
CA ASP A 357 6.76 14.43 14.50
C ASP A 357 7.11 14.90 13.08
N GLU A 358 8.40 14.86 12.74
CA GLU A 358 8.90 15.23 11.41
C GLU A 358 8.82 14.02 10.49
N LEU A 359 8.12 14.13 9.35
CA LEU A 359 8.10 13.06 8.35
C LEU A 359 9.47 12.99 7.67
N ARG A 360 10.06 11.79 7.61
CA ARG A 360 11.35 11.54 6.96
C ARG A 360 11.25 10.45 5.91
N LEU A 361 12.04 10.58 4.86
CA LEU A 361 12.18 9.58 3.80
C LEU A 361 13.38 8.67 4.08
N TRP A 362 13.17 7.37 3.95
CA TRP A 362 14.17 6.32 4.09
C TRP A 362 14.33 5.57 2.77
N LEU A 363 15.56 5.17 2.46
CA LEU A 363 15.92 4.36 1.31
C LEU A 363 16.49 3.03 1.79
N THR A 364 16.07 1.93 1.17
CA THR A 364 16.67 0.61 1.40
C THR A 364 16.62 -0.28 0.18
N ASP A 365 17.62 -1.14 0.02
CA ASP A 365 17.65 -2.26 -0.93
C ASP A 365 17.46 -3.62 -0.23
N ASN A 366 16.84 -3.62 0.96
CA ASN A 366 16.71 -4.76 1.86
C ASN A 366 18.04 -5.22 2.52
N THR A 367 19.11 -4.43 2.40
CA THR A 367 20.39 -4.66 3.11
C THR A 367 20.87 -3.36 3.74
N HIS A 368 21.07 -2.33 2.92
CA HIS A 368 21.45 -0.99 3.37
C HIS A 368 20.20 -0.20 3.72
N ILE A 369 20.29 0.67 4.74
CA ILE A 369 19.21 1.56 5.14
C ILE A 369 19.80 2.94 5.38
N VAL A 370 19.32 3.93 4.63
CA VAL A 370 19.81 5.31 4.71
C VAL A 370 18.65 6.28 4.92
N ASP A 371 18.83 7.17 5.88
CA ASP A 371 17.94 8.31 6.10
C ASP A 371 18.22 9.38 5.03
N ILE A 372 17.30 9.50 4.07
CA ILE A 372 17.40 10.49 2.99
C ILE A 372 17.05 11.88 3.51
N GLY A 373 16.31 12.01 4.60
CA GLY A 373 16.08 13.28 5.27
C GLY A 373 14.62 13.72 5.35
N PRO A 374 14.39 14.97 5.80
CA PRO A 374 13.06 15.47 6.12
C PRO A 374 12.20 15.69 4.88
N VAL A 375 10.90 15.51 5.07
CA VAL A 375 9.83 15.66 4.06
C VAL A 375 8.82 16.74 4.47
N SER A 376 8.38 16.75 5.74
CA SER A 376 7.29 17.64 6.19
C SER A 376 7.75 19.03 6.63
N GLY A 377 9.06 19.33 6.57
CA GLY A 377 9.60 20.60 7.05
C GLY A 377 9.29 20.84 8.53
N ASN A 378 8.46 21.84 8.83
CA ASN A 378 8.07 22.21 10.20
C ASN A 378 6.67 21.67 10.61
N ASP A 379 6.00 20.95 9.71
CA ASP A 379 4.70 20.36 9.98
C ASP A 379 4.85 19.14 10.90
N ASP A 380 3.91 19.01 11.83
CA ASP A 380 3.72 17.80 12.63
C ASP A 380 2.95 16.78 11.78
N ALA A 381 3.60 15.69 11.38
CA ALA A 381 3.09 14.75 10.39
C ALA A 381 2.59 13.44 11.01
N ALA A 382 1.56 12.86 10.40
CA ALA A 382 1.01 11.55 10.78
C ALA A 382 1.13 10.53 9.64
N ALA A 383 0.00 9.95 9.20
CA ALA A 383 0.00 8.99 8.10
C ALA A 383 0.46 9.64 6.79
N SER A 384 1.07 8.85 5.92
CA SER A 384 1.57 9.33 4.62
C SER A 384 1.35 8.31 3.51
N SER A 385 1.35 8.80 2.28
CA SER A 385 1.40 8.00 1.05
C SER A 385 2.54 8.54 0.18
N LEU A 386 3.15 7.64 -0.59
CA LEU A 386 4.30 7.93 -1.42
C LEU A 386 4.01 7.41 -2.84
N LEU A 387 4.41 8.18 -3.85
CA LEU A 387 4.26 7.81 -5.25
C LEU A 387 5.54 8.13 -6.00
N TYR A 388 6.07 7.13 -6.69
CA TYR A 388 7.14 7.33 -7.68
C TYR A 388 6.53 7.27 -9.08
N LYS A 389 6.43 8.44 -9.70
CA LYS A 389 6.00 8.58 -11.09
C LYS A 389 7.15 8.20 -12.02
N SER A 390 7.09 7.02 -12.60
CA SER A 390 8.00 6.58 -13.66
C SER A 390 7.40 6.92 -15.02
N ALA A 391 8.10 7.74 -15.82
CA ALA A 391 7.57 8.33 -17.06
C ALA A 391 6.82 7.33 -17.96
N GLY A 392 5.51 7.54 -18.10
CA GLY A 392 4.65 6.95 -19.12
C GLY A 392 4.15 8.04 -20.05
N SER A 393 4.77 8.14 -21.23
CA SER A 393 4.42 9.01 -22.36
C SER A 393 4.60 10.53 -22.18
N GLU A 394 5.42 11.10 -23.07
CA GLU A 394 5.61 12.52 -23.45
C GLU A 394 6.46 13.45 -22.57
N THR A 395 6.62 13.24 -21.26
CA THR A 395 7.60 14.02 -20.46
C THR A 395 8.51 13.13 -19.61
N ASN A 396 9.83 13.34 -19.71
CA ASN A 396 10.86 12.59 -18.99
C ASN A 396 10.96 12.93 -17.49
N ASP A 397 9.90 13.47 -16.89
CA ASP A 397 9.94 14.02 -15.53
C ASP A 397 9.58 12.96 -14.50
N LYS A 398 10.56 12.11 -14.16
CA LYS A 398 10.45 11.19 -13.02
C LYS A 398 10.35 12.00 -11.73
N GLN A 399 9.31 11.75 -10.96
CA GLN A 399 9.00 12.53 -9.76
C GLN A 399 8.70 11.60 -8.59
N LEU A 400 9.22 11.96 -7.42
CA LEU A 400 8.84 11.35 -6.15
C LEU A 400 7.93 12.35 -5.43
N ILE A 401 6.75 11.90 -5.04
CA ILE A 401 5.72 12.75 -4.44
C ILE A 401 5.26 12.11 -3.13
N ALA A 402 5.18 12.91 -2.06
CA ALA A 402 4.59 12.49 -0.81
C ALA A 402 3.31 13.28 -0.53
N LEU A 403 2.34 12.61 0.09
CA LEU A 403 1.11 13.18 0.62
C LEU A 403 1.02 12.76 2.09
N TYR A 404 0.82 13.71 3.00
CA TYR A 404 0.81 13.39 4.43
C TYR A 404 -0.22 14.18 5.21
N GLU A 405 -0.73 13.55 6.26
CA GLU A 405 -1.60 14.18 7.24
C GLU A 405 -0.82 15.13 8.15
N LYS A 406 -1.40 16.30 8.41
CA LYS A 406 -0.92 17.25 9.42
C LYS A 406 -1.67 17.04 10.72
N LYS A 407 -0.94 16.95 11.83
CA LYS A 407 -1.50 16.96 13.19
C LYS A 407 -1.79 18.40 13.62
N ASN A 408 -2.80 18.56 14.47
CA ASN A 408 -3.09 19.84 15.12
C ASN A 408 -2.01 20.20 16.13
N VAL A 409 -1.74 21.51 16.26
CA VAL A 409 -0.88 22.07 17.31
C VAL A 409 -1.69 22.86 18.38
N ASP A 410 -3.00 23.10 18.18
CA ASP A 410 -3.81 23.96 19.06
C ASP A 410 -5.19 23.38 19.46
N GLU A 411 -5.63 23.67 20.68
CA GLU A 411 -6.82 23.09 21.36
C GLU A 411 -8.19 23.59 20.85
N ASN A 412 -8.26 24.69 20.08
CA ASN A 412 -9.54 25.41 19.85
C ASN A 412 -9.99 25.63 18.39
N LYS A 413 -9.40 24.97 17.38
CA LYS A 413 -9.89 25.00 15.98
C LYS A 413 -9.66 23.66 15.26
N PRO A 414 -10.50 23.27 14.28
CA PRO A 414 -10.30 22.02 13.55
C PRO A 414 -9.19 22.15 12.50
N SER A 415 -8.22 21.23 12.47
CA SER A 415 -7.57 20.74 11.24
C SER A 415 -6.82 19.41 11.43
N PRO A 416 -7.33 18.27 10.95
CA PRO A 416 -6.39 17.47 10.13
C PRO A 416 -6.43 17.97 8.69
N GLY A 417 -5.49 18.87 8.37
CA GLY A 417 -5.18 19.20 6.99
C GLY A 417 -4.28 18.13 6.37
N MET A 418 -4.08 18.20 5.08
CA MET A 418 -3.16 17.32 4.36
C MET A 418 -2.26 18.19 3.50
N ALA A 419 -0.99 17.79 3.35
CA ALA A 419 -0.04 18.48 2.49
C ALA A 419 0.58 17.52 1.50
N SER A 420 0.81 18.04 0.29
CA SER A 420 1.55 17.35 -0.76
C SER A 420 2.89 18.03 -0.97
N VAL A 421 3.91 17.25 -1.34
CA VAL A 421 5.26 17.77 -1.60
C VAL A 421 5.94 16.98 -2.70
N ARG A 422 6.58 17.70 -3.63
CA ARG A 422 7.45 17.11 -4.64
C ARG A 422 8.87 16.98 -4.08
N LEU A 423 9.36 15.76 -3.99
CA LEU A 423 10.62 15.39 -3.34
C LEU A 423 11.80 15.43 -4.31
N THR A 424 12.02 16.55 -5.01
CA THR A 424 13.11 16.69 -6.00
C THR A 424 14.49 16.47 -5.36
N GLU A 425 14.78 17.20 -4.28
CA GLU A 425 16.09 17.16 -3.61
C GLU A 425 16.33 15.79 -2.95
N GLN A 426 15.31 15.20 -2.34
CA GLN A 426 15.40 13.86 -1.77
C GLN A 426 15.61 12.81 -2.86
N LEU A 427 14.92 12.91 -4.00
CA LEU A 427 15.13 12.01 -5.13
C LEU A 427 16.54 12.15 -5.73
N LYS A 428 17.10 13.36 -5.76
CA LYS A 428 18.50 13.58 -6.15
C LYS A 428 19.46 12.88 -5.17
N ARG A 429 19.25 13.05 -3.87
CA ARG A 429 20.03 12.36 -2.82
C ARG A 429 19.91 10.84 -2.88
N VAL A 430 18.73 10.31 -3.20
CA VAL A 430 18.55 8.87 -3.45
C VAL A 430 19.49 8.40 -4.57
N LYS A 431 19.55 9.11 -5.70
CA LYS A 431 20.45 8.76 -6.81
C LYS A 431 21.93 8.84 -6.42
N GLU A 432 22.32 9.85 -5.64
CA GLU A 432 23.68 9.98 -5.11
C GLU A 432 24.04 8.79 -4.21
N VAL A 433 23.15 8.41 -3.27
CA VAL A 433 23.36 7.26 -2.38
C VAL A 433 23.49 5.95 -3.18
N LEU A 434 22.64 5.73 -4.18
CA LEU A 434 22.71 4.53 -5.03
C LEU A 434 24.00 4.48 -5.87
N THR A 435 24.51 5.63 -6.29
CA THR A 435 25.81 5.75 -6.97
C THR A 435 26.93 5.34 -6.02
N THR A 436 26.93 5.89 -4.80
CA THR A 436 27.90 5.54 -3.76
C THR A 436 27.88 4.04 -3.45
N TRP A 437 26.72 3.44 -3.23
CA TRP A 437 26.62 1.99 -2.95
C TRP A 437 27.28 1.16 -4.05
N LYS A 438 27.04 1.50 -5.32
CA LYS A 438 27.67 0.80 -6.46
C LYS A 438 29.19 0.95 -6.47
N GLU A 439 29.71 2.14 -6.20
CA GLU A 439 31.16 2.38 -6.13
C GLU A 439 31.81 1.59 -4.98
N VAL A 440 31.13 1.51 -3.84
CA VAL A 440 31.58 0.73 -2.68
C VAL A 440 31.54 -0.76 -3.01
N ASP A 441 30.45 -1.26 -3.60
CA ASP A 441 30.31 -2.66 -4.05
C ASP A 441 31.48 -3.03 -5.00
N GLY A 442 31.81 -2.16 -5.95
CA GLY A 442 32.92 -2.34 -6.87
C GLY A 442 34.29 -2.38 -6.19
N ARG A 443 34.54 -1.50 -5.20
CA ARG A 443 35.77 -1.50 -4.42
C ARG A 443 35.91 -2.76 -3.58
N VAL A 444 34.85 -3.15 -2.86
CA VAL A 444 34.84 -4.34 -2.01
C VAL A 444 35.04 -5.61 -2.83
N SER A 445 34.42 -5.69 -4.01
CA SER A 445 34.59 -6.81 -4.94
C SER A 445 36.05 -6.99 -5.39
N ASN A 446 36.83 -5.91 -5.46
CA ASN A 446 38.26 -5.96 -5.79
C ASN A 446 39.16 -6.39 -4.61
N LEU A 447 38.66 -6.38 -3.38
CA LEU A 447 39.45 -6.78 -2.19
C LEU A 447 39.76 -8.28 -2.16
N CYS A 448 38.98 -9.10 -2.87
CA CYS A 448 39.38 -10.48 -3.09
C CYS A 448 39.97 -10.71 -4.48
N PRO A 449 41.31 -10.78 -4.61
CA PRO A 449 41.93 -11.11 -5.88
C PRO A 449 41.54 -12.53 -6.28
N ARG A 450 41.05 -12.71 -7.51
CA ARG A 450 40.93 -14.02 -8.16
C ARG A 450 42.33 -14.63 -8.24
N SER A 451 42.70 -15.49 -7.29
CA SER A 451 43.95 -16.25 -7.40
C SER A 451 43.90 -17.11 -8.66
N SER A 452 44.63 -16.68 -9.69
CA SER A 452 44.88 -17.46 -10.90
C SER A 452 46.08 -18.40 -10.74
N ALA A 453 46.59 -18.59 -9.52
CA ALA A 453 47.69 -19.50 -9.24
C ALA A 453 47.18 -20.79 -8.59
N ALA A 454 47.36 -21.89 -9.32
CA ALA A 454 47.04 -23.26 -8.94
C ALA A 454 47.47 -23.63 -7.52
N VAL A 455 46.52 -23.95 -6.64
CA VAL A 455 46.74 -24.83 -5.49
C VAL A 455 45.50 -25.69 -5.30
N SER A 456 45.70 -26.98 -5.59
CA SER A 456 44.92 -28.16 -5.20
C SER A 456 43.43 -27.98 -4.93
N ILE A 457 42.65 -28.65 -5.77
CA ILE A 457 41.29 -29.11 -5.51
C ILE A 457 41.20 -29.68 -4.08
N SER A 458 40.74 -28.86 -3.13
CA SER A 458 40.06 -29.36 -1.94
C SER A 458 38.58 -29.32 -2.27
N THR A 459 38.06 -30.45 -2.75
CA THR A 459 36.63 -30.68 -2.90
C THR A 459 35.97 -30.54 -1.52
N GLY A 460 35.36 -29.39 -1.22
CA GLY A 460 34.57 -29.28 0.00
C GLY A 460 34.04 -27.89 0.38
N THR A 461 34.71 -26.80 0.00
CA THR A 461 34.28 -25.45 0.38
C THR A 461 34.36 -24.51 -0.81
N ALA A 462 33.20 -23.95 -1.20
CA ALA A 462 33.12 -22.90 -2.20
C ALA A 462 34.11 -21.78 -1.84
N ASN A 463 34.94 -21.40 -2.80
CA ASN A 463 35.94 -20.36 -2.62
C ASN A 463 35.17 -19.04 -2.36
N ALA A 464 35.35 -18.42 -1.19
CA ALA A 464 34.53 -17.28 -0.72
C ALA A 464 34.52 -16.05 -1.65
N CYS A 465 35.37 -16.06 -2.67
CA CYS A 465 35.60 -14.97 -3.60
C CYS A 465 35.09 -15.21 -5.02
N THR A 466 34.37 -16.31 -5.30
CA THR A 466 33.94 -16.58 -6.67
C THR A 466 32.72 -15.78 -7.08
N ASP A 467 31.76 -15.45 -6.19
CA ASP A 467 30.46 -14.97 -6.68
C ASP A 467 29.73 -13.88 -5.87
N LYS A 468 29.99 -13.66 -4.57
CA LYS A 468 29.02 -12.94 -3.70
C LYS A 468 29.62 -12.19 -2.49
N ILE A 469 30.69 -11.43 -2.68
CA ILE A 469 31.37 -10.76 -1.54
C ILE A 469 30.49 -9.67 -0.90
N THR A 470 29.65 -8.99 -1.68
CA THR A 470 28.82 -7.88 -1.20
C THR A 470 27.41 -8.31 -0.77
N ASP A 471 27.02 -9.57 -1.00
CA ASP A 471 25.71 -10.09 -0.58
C ASP A 471 25.60 -10.05 0.95
N GLY A 472 24.66 -9.24 1.47
CA GLY A 472 24.44 -9.09 2.90
C GLY A 472 25.49 -8.26 3.63
N LEU A 473 26.42 -7.60 2.92
CA LEU A 473 27.30 -6.59 3.50
C LEU A 473 26.47 -5.34 3.80
N VAL A 474 26.37 -4.96 5.08
CA VAL A 474 25.50 -3.83 5.51
C VAL A 474 26.27 -2.53 5.69
N GLY A 475 27.58 -2.59 5.97
CA GLY A 475 28.40 -1.42 6.23
C GLY A 475 29.89 -1.74 6.03
N PHE A 476 30.66 -0.72 5.69
CA PHE A 476 32.08 -0.84 5.39
C PHE A 476 32.84 0.39 5.89
N LEU A 477 33.69 0.21 6.90
CA LEU A 477 34.55 1.27 7.44
C LEU A 477 35.94 1.15 6.80
N SER A 478 36.35 2.16 6.03
CA SER A 478 37.63 2.15 5.31
C SER A 478 38.43 3.44 5.54
N ASN A 479 38.71 4.23 4.51
CA ASN A 479 39.67 5.33 4.62
C ASN A 479 39.02 6.67 4.97
N THR A 480 37.68 6.73 5.07
CA THR A 480 36.98 8.01 5.27
C THR A 480 36.68 8.26 6.75
N SER A 481 37.32 9.27 7.33
CA SER A 481 37.02 9.80 8.68
C SER A 481 36.78 11.32 8.67
N SER A 482 35.96 11.81 9.60
CA SER A 482 35.84 13.25 9.89
C SER A 482 35.30 13.45 11.31
N ASP A 483 35.79 14.46 12.04
CA ASP A 483 35.21 14.90 13.32
C ASP A 483 34.98 13.76 14.34
N ASN A 484 36.02 12.96 14.62
CA ASN A 484 35.95 11.77 15.49
C ASN A 484 34.94 10.69 15.03
N LYS A 485 34.52 10.71 13.76
CA LYS A 485 33.67 9.68 13.16
C LYS A 485 34.42 8.94 12.07
N TRP A 486 34.44 7.62 12.16
CA TRP A 486 34.80 6.76 11.04
C TRP A 486 33.54 6.55 10.21
N LYS A 487 33.57 6.99 8.95
CA LYS A 487 32.39 6.96 8.11
C LYS A 487 32.16 5.57 7.55
N ASP A 488 30.90 5.16 7.59
CA ASP A 488 30.42 4.02 6.82
C ASP A 488 30.34 4.43 5.35
N GLU A 489 31.08 3.72 4.52
CA GLU A 489 31.19 3.98 3.08
C GLU A 489 29.84 3.72 2.38
N TYR A 490 28.96 2.89 2.95
CA TYR A 490 27.57 2.72 2.49
C TYR A 490 26.60 3.76 3.06
N LEU A 491 27.09 4.74 3.82
CA LEU A 491 26.32 5.87 4.37
C LEU A 491 25.24 5.46 5.38
N GLY A 492 25.27 4.24 5.91
CA GLY A 492 24.34 3.74 6.91
C GLY A 492 24.65 4.28 8.30
N VAL A 493 25.67 3.72 8.96
CA VAL A 493 25.96 4.03 10.37
C VAL A 493 27.45 4.26 10.61
N ASN A 494 27.81 5.52 10.88
CA ASN A 494 29.19 5.90 11.24
C ASN A 494 29.56 5.40 12.65
N ALA A 495 30.83 5.04 12.85
CA ALA A 495 31.37 4.72 14.16
C ALA A 495 31.99 5.97 14.84
N THR A 496 31.72 6.16 16.13
CA THR A 496 32.41 7.20 16.92
C THR A 496 33.74 6.64 17.42
N VAL A 497 34.82 7.38 17.18
CA VAL A 497 36.18 6.94 17.48
C VAL A 497 36.79 7.83 18.56
N LYS A 498 37.56 7.24 19.49
CA LYS A 498 38.31 7.95 20.54
C LYS A 498 39.76 7.51 20.53
N GLY A 499 40.70 8.46 20.55
CA GLY A 499 42.13 8.18 20.64
C GLY A 499 42.74 7.52 19.41
N ALA A 500 42.08 7.58 18.26
CA ALA A 500 42.64 7.07 17.01
C ALA A 500 43.52 8.12 16.33
N THR A 501 44.51 7.61 15.60
CA THR A 501 45.33 8.37 14.66
C THR A 501 45.11 7.78 13.27
N GLU A 502 45.01 8.62 12.25
CA GLU A 502 44.93 8.14 10.87
C GLU A 502 46.24 7.41 10.54
N GLY A 503 46.12 6.12 10.17
CA GLY A 503 47.25 5.34 9.68
C GLY A 503 47.73 5.92 8.36
N LYS A 504 49.03 6.20 8.25
CA LYS A 504 49.66 6.73 7.04
C LYS A 504 49.70 5.73 5.90
#